data_AF-A0A1Y5Y5J1-F1
#
_entry.id   AF-A0A1Y5Y5J1-F1
#
_cell.length_a   1.000
_cell.length_b   1.000
_cell.length_c   1.000
_cell.angle_alpha   90.00
_cell.angle_beta   90.00
_cell.angle_gamma   90.00
#
_symmetry.space_group_name_H-M   'P 1'
#
loop_
_entity.id
_entity.type
_entity.pdbx_description
1 polymer ?
#
loop_
_entity_poly.entity_id
_entity_poly.type
_entity_poly.pdbx_seq_one_letter_code
_entity_poly.pdbx_strand_id
1 'polypeptide(L)'
;EVVPQLRATTYGSVEHRTLVDAMGEGLRHHYAHNRHHPEHFADGINGMTLVDLLEMLADWKAATERTSHGDLADSLTINRERFGIAPQLMDILANTARHFGWLDAEPDRNAMP
;
A
#
# COMPACT_ATOMS: atom_id res chain seq x y z
N GLU A 1 -1.67 -23.41 0.58
CA GLU A 1 -1.31 -22.16 1.28
C GLU A 1 -1.11 -21.07 0.22
N VAL A 2 -1.84 -19.96 0.30
CA VAL A 2 -1.90 -18.93 -0.77
C VAL A 2 -0.77 -17.90 -0.64
N VAL A 3 -0.26 -17.69 0.59
CA VAL A 3 0.77 -16.67 0.90
C VAL A 3 2.10 -16.90 0.15
N PRO A 4 2.63 -18.13 -0.01
CA PRO A 4 3.82 -18.34 -0.82
C PRO A 4 3.60 -18.06 -2.31
N GLN A 5 2.39 -18.27 -2.82
CA GLN A 5 2.04 -18.04 -4.23
C GLN A 5 1.95 -16.56 -4.54
N LEU A 6 1.43 -15.74 -3.62
CA LEU A 6 1.36 -14.28 -3.77
C LEU A 6 2.73 -13.64 -4.01
N ARG A 7 3.77 -14.14 -3.33
CA ARG A 7 5.16 -13.64 -3.49
C ARG A 7 5.73 -13.82 -4.89
N ALA A 8 5.20 -14.78 -5.65
CA ALA A 8 5.63 -15.07 -7.01
C ALA A 8 4.88 -14.24 -8.07
N THR A 9 3.81 -13.54 -7.67
CA THR A 9 2.99 -12.73 -8.58
C THR A 9 3.36 -11.25 -8.53
N THR A 10 3.15 -10.54 -9.63
CA THR A 10 3.27 -9.08 -9.67
C THR A 10 2.10 -8.44 -8.91
N TYR A 11 2.40 -7.54 -7.97
CA TYR A 11 1.39 -6.81 -7.21
C TYR A 11 0.42 -6.06 -8.15
N GLY A 12 -0.87 -6.13 -7.86
CA GLY A 12 -1.90 -5.51 -8.71
C GLY A 12 -2.17 -6.20 -10.05
N SER A 13 -1.54 -7.35 -10.36
CA SER A 13 -1.90 -8.15 -11.53
C SER A 13 -3.25 -8.87 -11.36
N VAL A 14 -3.82 -9.37 -12.47
CA VAL A 14 -5.05 -10.20 -12.44
C VAL A 14 -4.83 -11.47 -11.62
N GLU A 15 -3.68 -12.11 -11.78
CA GLU A 15 -3.30 -13.32 -11.04
C GLU A 15 -3.21 -13.04 -9.54
N HIS A 16 -2.52 -11.96 -9.16
CA HIS A 16 -2.43 -11.53 -7.77
C HIS A 16 -3.83 -11.29 -7.16
N ARG A 17 -4.72 -10.57 -7.87
CA ARG A 17 -6.09 -10.33 -7.39
C ARG A 17 -6.88 -11.62 -7.20
N THR A 18 -6.77 -12.55 -8.15
CA THR A 18 -7.45 -13.86 -8.08
C THR A 18 -7.00 -14.66 -6.86
N LEU A 19 -5.70 -14.66 -6.57
CA LEU A 19 -5.16 -15.33 -5.38
C LEU A 19 -5.64 -14.66 -4.09
N VAL A 20 -5.68 -13.33 -4.03
CA VAL A 20 -6.21 -12.58 -2.88
C VAL A 20 -7.68 -12.95 -2.62
N ASP A 21 -8.51 -12.99 -3.67
CA ASP A 21 -9.92 -13.38 -3.54
C ASP A 21 -10.08 -14.81 -3.03
N ALA A 22 -9.18 -15.72 -3.44
CA ALA A 22 -9.17 -17.11 -3.00
C ALA A 22 -8.79 -17.31 -1.51
N MET A 23 -8.26 -16.28 -0.82
CA MET A 23 -7.91 -16.37 0.61
C MET A 23 -9.13 -16.42 1.54
N GLY A 24 -10.30 -15.98 1.08
CA GLY A 24 -11.58 -16.15 1.77
C GLY A 24 -11.59 -15.68 3.22
N GLU A 25 -11.93 -16.57 4.15
CA GLU A 25 -12.14 -16.24 5.57
C GLU A 25 -10.90 -15.70 6.28
N GLY A 26 -9.70 -16.18 5.93
CA GLY A 26 -8.46 -15.68 6.54
C GLY A 26 -8.25 -14.20 6.25
N LEU A 27 -8.56 -13.77 5.03
CA LEU A 27 -8.45 -12.37 4.62
C LEU A 27 -9.54 -11.50 5.28
N ARG A 28 -10.76 -12.03 5.40
CA ARG A 28 -11.84 -11.36 6.12
C ARG A 28 -11.48 -11.13 7.59
N HIS A 29 -10.94 -12.15 8.26
CA HIS A 29 -10.48 -12.02 9.64
C HIS A 29 -9.33 -11.01 9.76
N HIS A 30 -8.40 -11.02 8.81
CA HIS A 30 -7.29 -10.07 8.73
C HIS A 30 -7.78 -8.62 8.65
N TYR A 31 -8.67 -8.28 7.72
CA TYR A 31 -9.21 -6.92 7.61
C TYR A 31 -10.05 -6.53 8.84
N ALA A 32 -10.77 -7.45 9.46
CA ALA A 32 -11.56 -7.16 10.65
C ALA A 32 -10.73 -6.81 11.89
N HIS A 33 -9.47 -7.24 11.97
CA HIS A 33 -8.62 -7.03 13.16
C HIS A 33 -7.42 -6.11 12.93
N ASN A 34 -7.06 -5.83 11.67
CA ASN A 34 -5.91 -5.00 11.32
C ASN A 34 -6.35 -3.65 10.76
N ARG A 35 -6.35 -2.64 11.64
CA ARG A 35 -6.80 -1.28 11.34
C ARG A 35 -5.96 -0.54 10.30
N HIS A 36 -4.75 -0.99 9.99
CA HIS A 36 -3.93 -0.38 8.95
C HIS A 36 -4.39 -0.73 7.52
N HIS A 37 -5.47 -1.50 7.34
CA HIS A 37 -6.08 -1.74 6.04
C HIS A 37 -7.33 -0.86 5.85
N PRO A 38 -7.48 -0.15 4.72
CA PRO A 38 -8.70 0.59 4.41
C PRO A 38 -9.96 -0.28 4.48
N GLU A 39 -9.86 -1.57 4.11
CA GLU A 39 -10.94 -2.55 4.18
C GLU A 39 -11.47 -2.82 5.60
N HIS A 40 -10.74 -2.41 6.64
CA HIS A 40 -11.21 -2.47 8.02
C HIS A 40 -12.39 -1.51 8.26
N PHE A 41 -12.46 -0.39 7.54
CA PHE A 41 -13.40 0.69 7.79
C PHE A 41 -14.53 0.72 6.76
N ALA A 42 -15.74 1.01 7.21
CA ALA A 42 -16.88 1.21 6.32
C ALA A 42 -16.68 2.38 5.33
N ASP A 43 -16.00 3.45 5.78
CA ASP A 43 -15.67 4.63 4.97
C ASP A 43 -14.29 4.53 4.30
N GLY A 44 -13.70 3.34 4.27
CA GLY A 44 -12.39 3.09 3.68
C GLY A 44 -11.30 3.94 4.32
N ILE A 45 -10.42 4.50 3.48
CA ILE A 45 -9.29 5.33 3.95
C ILE A 45 -9.75 6.58 4.74
N ASN A 46 -10.98 7.06 4.55
CA ASN A 46 -11.51 8.21 5.29
C ASN A 46 -11.85 7.86 6.75
N GLY A 47 -11.97 6.58 7.10
CA GLY A 47 -12.17 6.12 8.48
C GLY A 47 -10.86 5.99 9.28
N MET A 48 -9.71 6.15 8.64
CA MET A 48 -8.39 5.92 9.24
C MET A 48 -7.92 7.10 10.08
N THR A 49 -7.23 6.80 11.17
CA THR A 49 -6.45 7.79 11.92
C THR A 49 -5.06 7.98 11.30
N LEU A 50 -4.32 9.00 11.73
CA LEU A 50 -2.92 9.20 11.30
C LEU A 50 -2.01 8.01 11.65
N VAL A 51 -2.28 7.34 12.77
CA VAL A 51 -1.52 6.14 13.19
C VAL A 51 -1.81 4.99 12.24
N ASP A 52 -3.08 4.77 11.90
CA ASP A 52 -3.47 3.72 10.94
C ASP A 52 -2.82 3.97 9.57
N LEU A 53 -2.78 5.23 9.10
CA LEU A 53 -2.14 5.61 7.83
C LEU A 53 -0.63 5.38 7.84
N LEU A 54 0.03 5.66 8.97
CA LEU A 54 1.47 5.42 9.12
C LEU A 54 1.80 3.93 9.11
N GLU A 55 1.03 3.12 9.86
CA GLU A 55 1.17 1.67 9.87
C GLU A 55 0.88 1.06 8.48
N MET A 56 -0.12 1.58 7.77
CA MET A 56 -0.45 1.15 6.41
C MET A 56 0.71 1.38 5.44
N LEU A 57 1.32 2.57 5.51
CA LEU A 57 2.46 2.91 4.67
C LEU A 57 3.67 2.00 4.98
N ALA A 58 3.89 1.68 6.26
CA ALA A 58 4.93 0.76 6.67
C ALA A 58 4.65 -0.70 6.21
N ASP A 59 3.40 -1.16 6.27
CA ASP A 59 3.02 -2.48 5.75
C ASP A 59 3.26 -2.57 4.24
N TRP A 60 2.89 -1.53 3.48
CA TRP A 60 3.17 -1.47 2.04
C TRP A 60 4.66 -1.53 1.76
N LYS A 61 5.49 -0.78 2.51
CA LYS A 61 6.95 -0.87 2.38
C LYS A 61 7.47 -2.27 2.70
N ALA A 62 6.99 -2.90 3.78
CA ALA A 62 7.40 -4.25 4.15
C ALA A 62 6.93 -5.29 3.12
N ALA A 63 5.80 -5.07 2.44
CA ALA A 63 5.34 -5.92 1.34
C ALA A 63 6.27 -5.86 0.13
N THR A 64 6.85 -4.69 -0.18
CA THR A 64 7.81 -4.57 -1.28
C THR A 64 9.11 -5.30 -1.01
N GLU A 65 9.57 -5.35 0.25
CA GLU A 65 10.77 -6.10 0.65
C GLU A 65 10.62 -7.63 0.57
N ARG A 66 9.38 -8.12 0.61
CA ARG A 66 9.06 -9.56 0.55
C ARG A 66 8.83 -10.08 -0.87
N THR A 67 8.85 -9.19 -1.86
CA THR A 67 8.57 -9.50 -3.27
C THR A 67 9.79 -9.16 -4.11
N SER A 68 10.17 -10.05 -5.03
CA SER A 68 11.43 -9.92 -5.81
C SER A 68 11.50 -8.67 -6.71
N HIS A 69 10.36 -8.03 -7.00
CA HIS A 69 10.23 -6.85 -7.86
C HIS A 69 9.36 -5.77 -7.19
N GLY A 70 9.32 -5.73 -5.85
CA GLY A 70 8.48 -4.78 -5.14
C GLY A 70 9.08 -3.37 -5.21
N ASP A 71 8.34 -2.42 -5.79
CA ASP A 71 8.62 -1.00 -5.73
C ASP A 71 7.51 -0.28 -4.93
N LEU A 72 7.90 0.55 -3.95
CA LEU A 72 6.96 1.33 -3.16
C LEU A 72 6.29 2.40 -4.02
N ALA A 73 6.98 2.98 -5.00
CA ALA A 73 6.41 3.97 -5.92
C ALA A 73 5.25 3.38 -6.75
N ASP A 74 5.45 2.16 -7.26
CA ASP A 74 4.39 1.41 -7.95
C ASP A 74 3.25 1.08 -6.99
N SER A 75 3.57 0.66 -5.76
CA SER A 75 2.57 0.34 -4.73
C SER A 75 1.70 1.55 -4.40
N LEU A 76 2.29 2.75 -4.27
CA LEU A 76 1.54 3.99 -4.04
C LEU A 76 0.62 4.33 -5.22
N THR A 77 1.08 4.15 -6.45
CA THR A 77 0.28 4.39 -7.66
C THR A 77 -0.91 3.44 -7.73
N ILE A 78 -0.68 2.14 -7.55
CA ILE A 78 -1.73 1.11 -7.55
C ILE A 78 -2.72 1.33 -6.41
N ASN A 79 -2.24 1.62 -5.20
CA ASN A 79 -3.08 1.79 -4.02
C ASN A 79 -3.87 3.10 -4.05
N ARG A 80 -3.36 4.15 -4.70
CA ARG A 80 -4.11 5.37 -4.97
C ARG A 80 -5.40 5.07 -5.71
N GLU A 81 -5.30 4.31 -6.80
CA GLU A 81 -6.45 3.93 -7.62
C GLU A 81 -7.36 2.95 -6.87
N ARG A 82 -6.77 1.92 -6.25
CA ARG A 82 -7.51 0.87 -5.53
C ARG A 82 -8.36 1.43 -4.39
N PHE A 83 -7.83 2.39 -3.62
CA PHE A 83 -8.47 2.92 -2.41
C PHE A 83 -9.05 4.33 -2.60
N GLY A 84 -9.04 4.88 -3.82
CA GLY A 84 -9.58 6.20 -4.11
C GLY A 84 -8.90 7.33 -3.33
N ILE A 85 -7.58 7.25 -3.15
CA ILE A 85 -6.83 8.18 -2.28
C ILE A 85 -6.74 9.54 -2.96
N ALA A 86 -7.22 10.58 -2.29
CA ALA A 86 -7.17 11.95 -2.79
C ALA A 86 -5.72 12.43 -3.00
N PRO A 87 -5.44 13.30 -4.00
CA PRO A 87 -4.09 13.74 -4.32
C PRO A 87 -3.31 14.31 -3.12
N GLN A 88 -3.95 15.14 -2.30
CA GLN A 88 -3.31 15.73 -1.12
C GLN A 88 -2.82 14.65 -0.13
N LEU A 89 -3.65 13.64 0.17
CA LEU A 89 -3.27 12.58 1.09
C LEU A 89 -2.15 11.72 0.49
N MET A 90 -2.20 11.45 -0.82
CA MET A 90 -1.14 10.73 -1.52
C MET A 90 0.19 11.48 -1.44
N ASP A 91 0.20 12.80 -1.62
CA ASP A 91 1.40 13.62 -1.48
C ASP A 91 1.97 13.54 -0.05
N ILE A 92 1.12 13.56 0.97
CA ILE A 92 1.53 13.41 2.38
C ILE A 92 2.16 12.03 2.61
N LEU A 93 1.56 10.96 2.10
CA LEU A 93 2.13 9.60 2.21
C LEU A 93 3.47 9.49 1.48
N ALA A 94 3.59 10.03 0.28
CA ALA A 94 4.83 10.04 -0.48
C ALA A 94 5.93 10.86 0.22
N ASN A 95 5.60 12.04 0.76
CA ASN A 95 6.53 12.84 1.54
C ASN A 95 7.00 12.12 2.80
N THR A 96 6.11 11.40 3.47
CA THR A 96 6.44 10.59 4.64
C THR A 96 7.38 9.44 4.27
N ALA A 97 7.12 8.75 3.16
CA ALA A 97 8.00 7.70 2.66
C ALA A 97 9.40 8.24 2.29
N ARG A 98 9.49 9.43 1.67
CA ARG A 98 10.78 10.10 1.40
C ARG A 98 11.50 10.49 2.67
N HIS A 99 10.79 10.98 3.68
CA HIS A 99 11.38 11.31 4.99
C HIS A 99 12.06 10.09 5.62
N PHE A 100 11.48 8.90 5.47
CA PHE A 100 12.08 7.65 5.92
C PHE A 100 13.14 7.06 4.97
N GLY A 101 13.40 7.71 3.82
CA GLY A 101 14.33 7.22 2.80
C GLY A 101 13.83 5.99 2.04
N TRP A 102 12.51 5.78 1.97
CA TRP A 102 11.90 4.65 1.26
C TRP A 102 11.57 4.94 -0.20
N LEU A 103 11.57 6.21 -0.57
CA LEU A 103 11.50 6.69 -1.94
C LEU A 103 12.68 7.63 -2.19
N ASP A 104 13.10 7.73 -3.43
CA ASP A 104 14.08 8.73 -3.85
C ASP A 104 13.58 10.14 -3.52
N ALA A 105 14.52 11.03 -3.20
CA ALA A 105 14.23 12.44 -3.03
C ALA A 105 13.56 12.99 -4.30
N GLU A 106 12.62 13.93 -4.15
CA GLU A 106 12.12 14.66 -5.32
C GLU A 106 13.32 15.26 -6.06
N PRO A 107 13.33 15.21 -7.41
CA PRO A 107 14.26 16.04 -8.16
C PRO A 107 14.07 17.49 -7.69
N ASP A 108 15.18 18.16 -7.38
CA ASP A 108 15.17 19.50 -6.77
C ASP A 108 14.30 20.45 -7.60
N ARG A 109 13.13 20.81 -7.06
CA ARG A 109 12.18 21.71 -7.72
C ARG A 109 12.68 23.14 -7.80
N ASN A 110 13.71 23.50 -7.02
CA ASN A 110 14.39 24.79 -7.11
C ASN A 110 15.57 24.77 -8.09
N ALA A 111 15.90 23.62 -8.69
CA ALA A 111 16.96 23.47 -9.69
C ALA A 111 16.45 23.55 -11.14
N MET A 112 15.17 23.86 -11.36
CA MET A 112 14.66 24.22 -12.69
C MET A 112 14.96 25.71 -12.97
N PRO A 113 15.52 26.04 -14.16
CA PRO A 113 15.99 27.39 -14.49
C PRO A 113 14.88 28.45 -14.57
#